data_AF-A0A6M1RQY2-F1
#
_entry.id   AF-A0A6M1RQY2-F1
#
_cell.length_a   1.000
_cell.length_b   1.000
_cell.length_c   1.000
_cell.angle_alpha   90.00
_cell.angle_beta   90.00
_cell.angle_gamma   90.00
#
_symmetry.space_group_name_H-M   'P 1'
#
loop_
_entity.id
_entity.type
_entity.pdbx_description
1 polymer ?
#
loop_
_entity_poly.entity_id
_entity_poly.type
_entity_poly.pdbx_seq_one_letter_code
_entity_poly.pdbx_strand_id
1 'polypeptide(L)'
;MTALDNHRINQLKWLYSAMTGVCAAYFLALFSGEAKLGESIFLQLSTLAFAISLPLFTTFSLTHVIMIEGALSSEACEAALKQSWVLRLTTGGLIVFASGFLLLIGHFSISAMLGSFFVSVCCFFSLRGFIRGIKSATDAKKKLI
;
A
#
# COMPACT_ATOMS: atom_id res chain seq x y z
N MET A 1 6.00 25.68 6.81
CA MET A 1 6.11 24.23 6.52
C MET A 1 7.55 23.82 6.77
N THR A 2 7.83 22.88 7.68
CA THR A 2 9.22 22.48 7.95
C THR A 2 9.72 21.55 6.83
N ALA A 3 11.04 21.49 6.60
CA ALA A 3 11.62 20.61 5.58
C ALA A 3 11.26 19.12 5.82
N LEU A 4 11.11 18.73 7.09
CA LEU A 4 10.74 17.38 7.51
C LEU A 4 9.31 17.02 7.10
N ASP A 5 8.40 17.97 7.23
CA ASP A 5 6.99 17.79 6.91
C ASP A 5 6.75 17.57 5.41
N ASN A 6 7.43 18.36 4.58
CA ASN A 6 7.43 18.20 3.14
C ASN A 6 7.97 16.83 2.72
N HIS A 7 8.96 16.31 3.44
CA HIS A 7 9.52 14.99 3.12
C HIS A 7 8.50 13.86 3.34
N ARG A 8 7.77 13.87 4.47
CA ARG A 8 6.76 12.83 4.78
C ARG A 8 5.60 12.81 3.80
N ILE A 9 5.05 13.97 3.46
CA ILE A 9 3.94 14.09 2.52
C ILE A 9 4.38 13.62 1.13
N ASN A 10 5.60 13.97 0.72
CA ASN A 10 6.18 13.49 -0.53
C ASN A 10 6.34 11.95 -0.54
N GLN A 11 6.80 11.34 0.55
CA GLN A 11 6.91 9.87 0.63
C GLN A 11 5.55 9.18 0.43
N LEU A 12 4.47 9.70 1.03
CA LEU A 12 3.12 9.16 0.86
C LEU A 12 2.61 9.35 -0.58
N LYS A 13 2.83 10.52 -1.19
CA LYS A 13 2.52 10.75 -2.60
C LYS A 13 3.19 9.72 -3.49
N TRP A 14 4.50 9.52 -3.32
CA TRP A 14 5.26 8.55 -4.12
C TRP A 14 4.76 7.12 -3.92
N LEU A 15 4.43 6.73 -2.69
CA LEU A 15 3.88 5.41 -2.39
C LEU A 15 2.56 5.17 -3.13
N TYR A 16 1.57 6.05 -2.96
CA TYR A 16 0.25 5.86 -3.60
C TYR A 16 0.34 5.96 -5.13
N SER A 17 1.22 6.81 -5.67
CA SER A 17 1.40 6.92 -7.12
C SER A 17 2.08 5.68 -7.71
N ALA A 18 3.06 5.10 -7.00
CA ALA A 18 3.64 3.83 -7.40
C ALA A 18 2.60 2.71 -7.39
N MET A 19 1.77 2.62 -6.34
CA MET A 19 0.70 1.62 -6.25
C MET A 19 -0.35 1.80 -7.36
N THR A 20 -0.73 3.03 -7.66
CA THR A 20 -1.62 3.36 -8.79
C THR A 20 -1.01 2.92 -10.11
N GLY A 21 0.28 3.23 -10.34
CA GLY A 21 1.01 2.81 -11.54
C GLY A 21 1.08 1.29 -11.68
N VAL A 22 1.28 0.57 -10.58
CA VAL A 22 1.26 -0.90 -10.56
C VAL A 22 -0.11 -1.45 -10.95
N CYS A 23 -1.20 -0.91 -10.40
CA CYS A 23 -2.56 -1.30 -10.79
C CYS A 23 -2.82 -1.01 -12.28
N ALA A 24 -2.40 0.16 -12.78
CA ALA A 24 -2.56 0.52 -14.19
C ALA A 24 -1.75 -0.42 -15.10
N ALA A 25 -0.51 -0.73 -14.73
CA ALA A 25 0.35 -1.66 -15.46
C ALA A 25 -0.25 -3.07 -15.52
N TYR A 26 -0.89 -3.52 -14.43
CA TYR A 26 -1.64 -4.78 -14.43
C TYR A 26 -2.75 -4.79 -15.48
N PHE A 27 -3.59 -3.74 -15.54
CA PHE A 27 -4.67 -3.67 -16.54
C PHE A 27 -4.14 -3.53 -17.97
N LEU A 28 -3.07 -2.76 -18.18
CA LEU A 28 -2.42 -2.69 -19.49
C LEU A 28 -1.89 -4.06 -19.93
N ALA A 29 -1.23 -4.79 -19.03
CA ALA A 29 -0.77 -6.15 -19.30
C ALA A 29 -1.94 -7.09 -19.61
N LEU A 30 -3.02 -7.01 -18.83
CA LEU A 30 -4.23 -7.80 -19.03
C LEU A 30 -4.89 -7.53 -20.38
N PHE A 31 -4.98 -6.26 -20.81
CA PHE A 31 -5.53 -5.91 -22.12
C PHE A 31 -4.60 -6.22 -23.29
N SER A 32 -3.29 -6.24 -23.05
CA SER A 32 -2.29 -6.58 -24.08
C SER A 32 -2.14 -8.10 -24.31
N GLY A 33 -2.50 -8.91 -23.32
CA GLY A 33 -2.42 -10.36 -23.40
C GLY A 33 -3.71 -10.99 -23.88
N GLU A 34 -3.63 -12.21 -24.41
CA GLU A 34 -4.81 -13.03 -24.73
C GLU A 34 -5.46 -13.67 -23.49
N ALA A 35 -5.14 -13.18 -22.28
CA ALA A 35 -5.62 -13.76 -21.04
C ALA A 35 -7.15 -13.63 -20.92
N LYS A 36 -7.85 -14.75 -21.07
CA LYS A 36 -9.30 -14.81 -20.90
C LYS A 36 -9.61 -14.87 -19.41
N LEU A 37 -10.19 -13.78 -18.89
CA LEU A 37 -10.64 -13.68 -17.49
C LEU A 37 -11.52 -14.86 -17.06
N GLY A 38 -12.22 -15.53 -17.98
CA GLY A 38 -13.05 -16.69 -17.69
C GLY A 38 -12.32 -17.96 -17.24
N GLU A 39 -11.01 -18.08 -17.47
CA GLU A 39 -10.31 -19.37 -17.35
C GLU A 39 -9.81 -19.68 -15.92
N SER A 40 -9.65 -18.67 -15.07
CA SER A 40 -9.08 -18.83 -13.73
C SER A 40 -9.79 -17.96 -12.70
N ILE A 41 -10.34 -18.60 -11.66
CA ILE A 41 -10.94 -17.89 -10.52
C ILE A 41 -9.91 -17.00 -9.81
N PHE A 42 -8.65 -17.42 -9.73
CA PHE A 42 -7.57 -16.62 -9.15
C PHE A 42 -7.33 -15.35 -9.94
N LEU A 43 -7.35 -15.44 -11.26
CA LEU A 43 -7.18 -14.28 -12.12
C LEU A 43 -8.36 -13.31 -11.98
N GLN A 44 -9.60 -13.81 -11.97
CA GLN A 44 -10.80 -12.98 -11.77
C GLN A 44 -10.77 -12.23 -10.43
N LEU A 45 -10.48 -12.93 -9.35
CA LEU A 45 -10.40 -12.32 -8.02
C LEU A 45 -9.25 -11.32 -7.92
N SER A 46 -8.11 -11.62 -8.55
CA SER A 46 -7.00 -10.67 -8.70
C SER A 46 -7.45 -9.41 -9.46
N THR A 47 -8.12 -9.58 -10.61
CA THR A 47 -8.61 -8.45 -11.41
C THR A 47 -9.59 -7.59 -10.61
N LEU A 48 -10.52 -8.21 -9.88
CA LEU A 48 -11.46 -7.49 -9.01
C LEU A 48 -10.72 -6.70 -7.92
N ALA A 49 -9.72 -7.31 -7.29
CA ALA A 49 -8.91 -6.64 -6.27
C ALA A 49 -8.14 -5.43 -6.84
N PHE A 50 -7.51 -5.57 -8.01
CA PHE A 50 -6.85 -4.46 -8.68
C PHE A 50 -7.84 -3.39 -9.18
N ALA A 51 -9.04 -3.78 -9.63
CA ALA A 51 -10.09 -2.86 -10.04
C ALA A 51 -10.59 -1.98 -8.90
N ILE A 52 -10.66 -2.52 -7.67
CA ILE A 52 -11.01 -1.77 -6.46
C ILE A 52 -9.83 -0.90 -6.00
N SER A 53 -8.62 -1.46 -6.04
CA SER A 53 -7.39 -0.79 -5.57
C SER A 53 -7.01 0.42 -6.41
N LEU A 54 -7.19 0.34 -7.73
CA LEU A 54 -6.82 1.40 -8.68
C LEU A 54 -7.48 2.76 -8.37
N PRO A 55 -8.83 2.89 -8.33
CA PRO A 55 -9.46 4.16 -8.01
C PRO A 55 -9.12 4.64 -6.60
N LEU A 56 -9.01 3.72 -5.63
CA LEU A 56 -8.68 4.05 -4.25
C LEU A 56 -7.30 4.70 -4.13
N PHE A 57 -6.26 4.10 -4.71
CA PHE A 57 -4.91 4.69 -4.69
C PHE A 57 -4.79 5.91 -5.58
N THR A 58 -5.52 5.95 -6.70
CA THR A 58 -5.55 7.14 -7.57
C THR A 58 -6.11 8.34 -6.80
N THR A 59 -7.22 8.15 -6.06
CA THR A 59 -7.78 9.19 -5.21
C THR A 59 -6.79 9.64 -4.16
N PHE A 60 -6.11 8.71 -3.46
CA PHE A 60 -5.10 9.09 -2.47
C PHE A 60 -3.91 9.84 -3.09
N SER A 61 -3.42 9.42 -4.25
CA SER A 61 -2.38 10.14 -4.99
C SER A 61 -2.80 11.56 -5.34
N LEU A 62 -4.00 11.73 -5.91
CA LEU A 62 -4.54 13.04 -6.27
C LEU A 62 -4.73 13.92 -5.05
N THR A 63 -5.26 13.38 -3.94
CA THR A 63 -5.38 14.12 -2.69
C THR A 63 -4.02 14.65 -2.25
N HIS A 64 -2.97 13.82 -2.22
CA HIS A 64 -1.64 14.29 -1.81
C HIS A 64 -1.04 15.32 -2.77
N VAL A 65 -1.29 15.21 -4.08
CA VAL A 65 -0.88 16.22 -5.06
C VAL A 65 -1.57 17.55 -4.78
N ILE A 66 -2.90 17.55 -4.63
CA ILE A 66 -3.69 18.75 -4.33
C ILE A 66 -3.24 19.37 -2.99
N MET A 67 -2.90 18.56 -2.00
CA MET A 67 -2.40 19.07 -0.72
C MET A 67 -1.04 19.77 -0.84
N ILE A 68 -0.12 19.21 -1.64
CA ILE A 68 1.19 19.81 -1.90
C ILE A 68 1.04 21.11 -2.71
N GLU A 69 0.26 21.07 -3.78
CA GLU A 69 0.06 22.22 -4.68
C GLU A 69 -0.75 23.34 -4.02
N GLY A 70 -1.74 22.98 -3.19
CA GLY A 70 -2.56 23.91 -2.42
C GLY A 70 -1.86 24.49 -1.17
N ALA A 71 -0.58 24.19 -0.95
CA ALA A 71 0.20 24.62 0.20
C ALA A 71 -0.48 24.37 1.57
N LEU A 72 -1.27 23.29 1.65
CA LEU A 72 -1.95 22.91 2.89
C LEU A 72 -0.91 22.54 3.96
N SER A 73 -1.19 22.91 5.21
CA SER A 73 -0.26 22.63 6.31
C SER A 73 -0.10 21.12 6.51
N SER A 74 1.11 20.73 6.90
CA SER A 74 1.43 19.34 7.22
C SER A 74 0.65 18.79 8.39
N GLU A 75 0.31 19.65 9.33
CA GLU A 75 -0.58 19.34 10.45
C GLU A 75 -1.99 18.96 9.98
N ALA A 76 -2.53 19.64 8.95
CA ALA A 76 -3.80 19.29 8.35
C ALA A 76 -3.74 17.91 7.65
N CYS A 77 -2.61 17.60 7.00
CA CYS A 77 -2.36 16.28 6.41
C CYS A 77 -2.29 15.17 7.46
N GLU A 78 -1.51 15.37 8.53
CA GLU A 78 -1.45 14.41 9.63
C GLU A 78 -2.81 14.25 10.32
N ALA A 79 -3.57 15.33 10.50
CA ALA A 79 -4.90 15.28 11.09
C ALA A 79 -5.87 14.47 10.20
N ALA A 80 -5.81 14.66 8.88
CA ALA A 80 -6.61 13.89 7.92
C ALA A 80 -6.24 12.40 7.95
N LEU A 81 -4.95 12.06 7.96
CA LEU A 81 -4.47 10.67 8.02
C LEU A 81 -4.80 9.97 9.34
N LYS A 82 -4.93 10.73 10.43
CA LYS A 82 -5.34 10.21 11.75
C LYS A 82 -6.85 9.95 11.83
N GLN A 83 -7.65 10.40 10.86
CA GLN A 83 -9.08 10.09 10.85
C GLN A 83 -9.29 8.59 10.69
N SER A 84 -10.14 8.02 11.55
CA SER A 84 -10.36 6.58 11.64
C SER A 84 -10.87 5.96 10.33
N TRP A 85 -11.70 6.68 9.59
CA TRP A 85 -12.19 6.22 8.28
C TRP A 85 -11.10 6.23 7.21
N VAL A 86 -10.20 7.23 7.19
CA VAL A 86 -9.05 7.29 6.28
C VAL A 86 -8.11 6.13 6.57
N LEU A 87 -7.76 5.92 7.84
CA LEU A 87 -6.91 4.81 8.25
C LEU A 87 -7.50 3.45 7.85
N ARG A 88 -8.81 3.26 8.03
CA ARG A 88 -9.52 2.04 7.62
C ARG A 88 -9.49 1.85 6.11
N LEU A 89 -9.72 2.92 5.32
CA LEU A 89 -9.67 2.85 3.86
C LEU A 89 -8.25 2.56 3.35
N THR A 90 -7.23 3.22 3.90
CA THR A 90 -5.83 2.95 3.56
C THR A 90 -5.44 1.51 3.89
N THR A 91 -5.77 1.05 5.10
CA THR A 91 -5.45 -0.31 5.53
C THR A 91 -6.20 -1.35 4.69
N GLY A 92 -7.50 -1.14 4.47
CA GLY A 92 -8.33 -2.01 3.64
C GLY A 92 -7.84 -2.05 2.20
N GLY A 93 -7.52 -0.90 1.61
CA GLY A 93 -6.95 -0.80 0.27
C GLY A 93 -5.62 -1.55 0.14
N LEU A 94 -4.71 -1.40 1.11
CA LEU A 94 -3.45 -2.14 1.14
C LEU A 94 -3.67 -3.66 1.25
N ILE A 95 -4.63 -4.12 2.06
CA ILE A 95 -4.97 -5.53 2.19
C ILE A 95 -5.55 -6.08 0.87
N VAL A 96 -6.48 -5.36 0.25
CA VAL A 96 -7.07 -5.75 -1.04
C VAL A 96 -5.98 -5.81 -2.12
N PHE A 97 -5.09 -4.82 -2.17
CA PHE A 97 -3.96 -4.80 -3.10
C PHE A 97 -2.99 -5.97 -2.90
N ALA A 98 -2.58 -6.24 -1.67
CA ALA A 98 -1.72 -7.38 -1.35
C ALA A 98 -2.39 -8.72 -1.69
N SER A 99 -3.70 -8.83 -1.43
CA SER A 99 -4.50 -9.99 -1.79
C SER A 99 -4.56 -10.17 -3.31
N GLY A 100 -4.75 -9.09 -4.07
CA GLY A 100 -4.71 -9.10 -5.53
C GLY A 100 -3.39 -9.66 -6.06
N PHE A 101 -2.26 -9.24 -5.50
CA PHE A 101 -0.96 -9.80 -5.84
C PHE A 101 -0.82 -11.29 -5.50
N LEU A 102 -1.25 -11.72 -4.32
CA LEU A 102 -1.20 -13.14 -3.94
C LEU A 102 -2.05 -14.01 -4.88
N LEU A 103 -3.25 -13.54 -5.22
CA LEU A 103 -4.14 -14.22 -6.17
C LEU A 103 -3.53 -14.25 -7.58
N LEU A 104 -2.88 -13.17 -8.02
CA LEU A 104 -2.17 -13.12 -9.28
C LEU A 104 -1.04 -14.16 -9.34
N ILE A 105 -0.24 -14.27 -8.28
CA ILE A 105 0.79 -15.31 -8.17
C ILE A 105 0.14 -16.70 -8.20
N GLY A 106 -0.98 -16.87 -7.48
CA GLY A 106 -1.74 -18.12 -7.44
C GLY A 106 -2.28 -18.56 -8.81
N HIS A 107 -2.61 -17.62 -9.69
CA HIS A 107 -2.99 -17.92 -11.07
C HIS A 107 -1.85 -18.62 -11.85
N PHE A 108 -0.60 -18.23 -11.61
CA PHE A 108 0.56 -18.85 -12.28
C PHE A 108 1.06 -20.10 -11.56
N SER A 109 1.12 -20.08 -10.23
CA SER A 109 1.61 -21.20 -9.43
C SER A 109 1.15 -21.12 -7.97
N ILE A 110 0.44 -22.17 -7.53
CA ILE A 110 0.00 -22.33 -6.13
C ILE A 110 1.21 -22.46 -5.19
N SER A 111 2.28 -23.15 -5.59
CA SER A 111 3.48 -23.28 -4.75
C SER A 111 4.18 -21.94 -4.57
N ALA A 112 4.23 -21.10 -5.62
CA ALA A 112 4.76 -19.75 -5.53
C ALA A 112 3.89 -18.85 -4.63
N MET A 113 2.57 -19.00 -4.69
CA MET A 113 1.64 -18.27 -3.81
C MET A 113 1.86 -18.62 -2.34
N LEU A 114 1.97 -19.91 -2.00
CA LEU A 114 2.25 -20.36 -0.64
C LEU A 114 3.62 -19.87 -0.15
N GLY A 115 4.65 -19.95 -1.00
CA GLY A 115 5.98 -19.42 -0.68
C GLY A 115 5.97 -17.91 -0.43
N SER A 116 5.30 -17.15 -1.30
CA SER A 116 5.14 -15.69 -1.16
C SER A 116 4.38 -15.33 0.12
N PHE A 117 3.30 -16.04 0.43
CA PHE A 117 2.54 -15.86 1.66
C PHE A 117 3.40 -16.12 2.90
N PHE A 118 4.11 -17.26 2.94
CA PHE A 118 4.98 -17.62 4.06
C PHE A 118 6.06 -16.57 4.31
N VAL A 119 6.78 -16.17 3.26
CA VAL A 119 7.83 -15.13 3.35
C VAL A 119 7.25 -13.81 3.82
N SER A 120 6.08 -13.40 3.31
CA SER A 120 5.40 -12.17 3.74
C SER A 120 5.06 -12.18 5.23
N VAL A 121 4.58 -13.31 5.75
CA VAL A 121 4.29 -13.50 7.17
C VAL A 121 5.57 -13.42 8.01
N CYS A 122 6.65 -14.09 7.59
CA CYS A 122 7.95 -13.99 8.24
C CYS A 122 8.48 -12.55 8.28
N CYS A 123 8.44 -11.84 7.15
CA CYS A 123 8.83 -10.43 7.07
C CYS A 123 8.01 -9.55 8.02
N PHE A 124 6.70 -9.76 8.09
CA PHE A 124 5.83 -9.02 9.00
C PHE A 124 6.22 -9.20 10.47
N PHE A 125 6.47 -10.45 10.90
CA PHE A 125 6.90 -10.73 12.27
C PHE A 125 8.29 -10.17 12.58
N SER A 126 9.24 -10.32 11.67
CA SER A 126 10.59 -9.76 11.80
C SER A 126 10.59 -8.24 11.92
N LEU A 127 9.84 -7.55 11.04
CA LEU A 127 9.68 -6.10 11.09
C LEU A 127 8.99 -5.64 12.38
N ARG A 128 7.95 -6.35 12.83
CA ARG A 128 7.27 -6.04 14.09
C ARG A 128 8.20 -6.19 15.29
N GLY A 129 9.03 -7.24 15.29
CA GLY A 129 10.07 -7.44 16.30
C GLY A 129 11.09 -6.29 16.30
N PHE A 130 11.59 -5.93 15.12
CA PHE A 130 12.53 -4.83 14.93
C PHE A 130 11.98 -3.48 15.42
N ILE A 131 10.76 -3.11 15.02
CA ILE A 131 10.12 -1.86 15.44
C ILE A 131 9.93 -1.81 16.96
N ARG A 132 9.52 -2.92 17.58
CA ARG A 132 9.41 -3.02 19.05
C ARG A 132 10.77 -2.81 19.72
N GLY A 133 11.84 -3.38 19.15
CA GLY A 133 13.21 -3.19 19.63
C GLY A 133 13.64 -1.72 19.59
N ILE A 134 13.43 -1.03 18.46
CA ILE A 134 13.74 0.41 18.33
C ILE A 134 12.97 1.24 19.35
N LYS A 135 11.66 0.97 19.51
CA LYS A 135 10.82 1.70 20.46
C LYS A 135 11.34 1.52 21.90
N SER A 136 11.61 0.29 22.30
CA SER A 136 12.16 -0.01 23.63
C SER A 136 13.50 0.69 23.90
N ALA A 137 14.41 0.70 22.91
CA ALA A 137 15.70 1.37 23.04
C ALA A 137 15.55 2.90 23.17
N THR A 138 14.62 3.48 22.42
CA THR A 138 14.33 4.92 22.45
C THR A 138 13.72 5.35 23.79
N ASP A 139 12.77 4.56 24.30
CA ASP A 139 12.12 4.81 25.59
C ASP A 139 13.13 4.67 26.75
N ALA A 140 14.06 3.72 26.68
CA ALA A 140 15.14 3.57 27.66
C ALA A 140 16.08 4.79 27.67
N LYS A 141 16.47 5.29 26.49
CA LYS A 141 17.32 6.49 26.36
C LYS A 141 16.66 7.75 26.93
N LYS A 142 15.34 7.88 26.77
CA LYS A 142 14.58 9.04 27.28
C LYS A 142 14.42 9.04 28.80
N LYS A 143 14.58 7.90 29.48
CA LYS A 143 14.56 7.81 30.95
C LYS A 143 15.90 8.15 31.61
N LEU A 144 16.98 8.18 30.85
CA LEU A 144 18.35 8.45 31.32
C LEU A 144 18.77 9.92 31.20
N ILE A 145 17.94 10.75 30.56
CA ILE A 145 18.08 12.21 30.40
C ILE A 145 17.01 12.87 31.25
#